data_AF-A0A3D6BX53-F1
#
_entry.id   AF-A0A3D6BX53-F1
#
_cell.length_a   1.000
_cell.length_b   1.000
_cell.length_c   1.000
_cell.angle_alpha   90.00
_cell.angle_beta   90.00
_cell.angle_gamma   90.00
#
_symmetry.space_group_name_H-M   'P 1'
#
loop_
_entity.id
_entity.type
_entity.pdbx_description
1 polymer ?
#
loop_
_entity_poly.entity_id
_entity_poly.type
_entity_poly.pdbx_seq_one_letter_code
_entity_poly.pdbx_strand_id
1 'polypeptide(L)'
;MTDTYLILPVLFVFTGALAAPVFGRINLEPRVAGLVLSLFPLAAFLFILTRLPALEPDMAYVWQYPWMPGIWFSFYMDSLAAFFALLVTFI
;
A
#
# COMPACT_ATOMS: atom_id res chain seq x y z
N MET A 1 0.89 17.46 3.90
CA MET A 1 -0.58 17.49 3.78
C MET A 1 -1.18 16.29 4.50
N THR A 2 -2.20 16.48 5.32
CA THR A 2 -2.89 15.35 5.97
C THR A 2 -3.79 14.64 4.97
N ASP A 3 -3.53 13.35 4.71
CA ASP A 3 -4.31 12.56 3.75
C ASP A 3 -4.75 11.22 4.34
N THR A 4 -6.05 11.02 4.48
CA THR A 4 -6.65 9.79 5.05
C THR A 4 -6.53 8.60 4.09
N TYR A 5 -6.45 8.86 2.79
CA TYR A 5 -6.36 7.81 1.77
C TYR A 5 -4.95 7.23 1.66
N LEU A 6 -3.97 7.80 2.35
CA LEU A 6 -2.60 7.30 2.38
C LEU A 6 -2.49 5.85 2.89
N ILE A 7 -3.47 5.40 3.67
CA ILE A 7 -3.51 4.02 4.18
C ILE A 7 -3.97 2.99 3.14
N LEU A 8 -4.57 3.41 2.02
CA LEU A 8 -5.16 2.48 1.04
C LEU A 8 -4.15 1.49 0.43
N PRO A 9 -2.93 1.88 0.01
CA PRO A 9 -1.91 0.93 -0.47
C PRO A 9 -1.61 -0.16 0.55
N VAL A 10 -1.52 0.23 1.82
CA VAL A 10 -1.26 -0.69 2.94
C VAL A 10 -2.41 -1.69 3.10
N LEU A 11 -3.66 -1.19 3.02
CA LEU A 11 -4.85 -2.05 3.07
C LEU A 11 -4.91 -3.02 1.88
N PHE A 12 -4.56 -2.59 0.66
CA PHE A 12 -4.52 -3.51 -0.49
C PHE A 12 -3.53 -4.66 -0.26
N VAL A 13 -2.32 -4.38 0.22
CA VAL A 13 -1.33 -5.43 0.48
C VAL A 13 -1.79 -6.38 1.59
N PHE A 14 -2.29 -5.85 2.71
CA PHE A 14 -2.78 -6.71 3.80
C PHE A 14 -3.99 -7.54 3.41
N THR A 15 -4.95 -6.97 2.67
CA THR A 15 -6.11 -7.73 2.18
C THR A 15 -5.70 -8.85 1.23
N GLY A 16 -4.73 -8.60 0.34
CA GLY A 16 -4.14 -9.64 -0.51
C GLY A 16 -3.48 -10.76 0.29
N ALA A 17 -2.71 -10.40 1.33
CA ALA A 17 -2.09 -11.38 2.22
C ALA A 17 -3.11 -12.23 2.98
N LEU A 18 -4.22 -11.63 3.43
CA LEU A 18 -5.33 -12.34 4.07
C LEU A 18 -6.13 -13.21 3.10
N ALA A 19 -6.18 -12.84 1.81
CA ALA A 19 -6.85 -13.62 0.77
C ALA A 19 -6.04 -14.86 0.34
N ALA A 20 -4.70 -14.81 0.42
CA ALA A 20 -3.82 -15.91 0.05
C ALA A 20 -4.20 -17.29 0.63
N PRO A 21 -4.48 -17.46 1.94
CA PRO A 21 -4.90 -18.76 2.50
C PRO A 21 -6.26 -19.24 1.99
N VAL A 22 -7.15 -18.32 1.58
CA VAL A 22 -8.46 -18.69 1.01
C VAL A 22 -8.26 -19.36 -0.36
N PHE A 23 -7.39 -18.79 -1.20
CA PHE A 23 -7.06 -19.37 -2.51
C PHE A 23 -6.42 -20.75 -2.39
N GLY A 24 -5.60 -20.97 -1.35
CA GLY A 24 -5.04 -22.29 -1.04
C GLY A 24 -6.09 -23.34 -0.64
N ARG A 25 -7.26 -22.93 -0.14
CA ARG A 25 -8.34 -23.85 0.27
C ARG A 25 -9.31 -24.21 -0.85
N ILE A 26 -9.47 -23.34 -1.84
CA ILE A 26 -10.44 -23.55 -2.94
C ILE A 26 -9.84 -24.29 -4.14
N ASN A 27 -8.66 -24.90 -3.98
CA ASN A 27 -7.94 -25.66 -5.02
C ASN A 27 -7.79 -24.87 -6.34
N LEU A 28 -7.60 -23.56 -6.26
CA LEU A 28 -7.31 -22.76 -7.43
C LEU A 28 -5.95 -23.18 -8.01
N GLU A 29 -5.82 -23.20 -9.34
CA GLU A 29 -4.53 -23.44 -9.98
C GLU A 29 -3.50 -22.42 -9.45
N PRO A 30 -2.32 -22.84 -8.96
CA PRO A 30 -1.36 -21.93 -8.31
C PRO A 30 -0.98 -20.73 -9.17
N ARG A 31 -0.89 -20.94 -10.50
CA ARG A 31 -0.60 -19.86 -11.46
C ARG A 31 -1.70 -18.79 -11.48
N VAL A 32 -2.96 -19.21 -11.49
CA VAL A 32 -4.11 -18.30 -11.48
C VAL A 32 -4.21 -17.59 -10.13
N ALA A 33 -3.98 -18.30 -9.02
CA ALA A 33 -3.94 -17.71 -7.69
C ALA A 33 -2.86 -16.62 -7.60
N GLY A 34 -1.67 -16.87 -8.13
CA GLY A 34 -0.59 -15.89 -8.19
C GLY A 34 -0.97 -14.64 -9.01
N LEU A 35 -1.61 -14.81 -10.17
CA LEU A 35 -2.09 -13.70 -10.99
C LEU A 35 -3.19 -12.88 -10.31
N VAL A 36 -4.09 -13.52 -9.56
CA VAL A 36 -5.13 -12.81 -8.80
C VAL A 36 -4.52 -12.07 -7.61
N LEU A 37 -3.59 -12.71 -6.90
CA LEU A 37 -2.91 -12.11 -5.75
C LEU A 37 -1.99 -10.96 -6.13
N SER A 38 -1.43 -10.94 -7.35
CA SER A 38 -0.61 -9.81 -7.82
C SER A 38 -1.44 -8.55 -8.13
N LEU A 39 -2.77 -8.65 -8.24
CA LEU A 39 -3.63 -7.49 -8.42
C LEU A 39 -3.61 -6.55 -7.20
N PHE A 40 -3.35 -7.08 -6.00
CA PHE A 40 -3.28 -6.28 -4.77
C PHE A 40 -2.07 -5.33 -4.73
N PRO A 41 -0.81 -5.79 -4.89
CA PRO A 41 0.33 -4.90 -5.00
C PRO A 41 0.23 -4.00 -6.25
N LEU A 42 -0.33 -4.49 -7.36
CA LEU A 42 -0.58 -3.66 -8.54
C LEU A 42 -1.55 -2.49 -8.26
N ALA A 43 -2.63 -2.73 -7.50
CA ALA A 43 -3.56 -1.69 -7.10
C ALA A 43 -2.88 -0.64 -6.19
N ALA A 44 -2.03 -1.09 -5.27
CA ALA A 44 -1.20 -0.21 -4.45
C ALA A 44 -0.23 0.63 -5.31
N PHE A 45 0.46 0.01 -6.26
CA PHE A 45 1.36 0.67 -7.20
C PHE A 45 0.64 1.77 -8.00
N LEU A 46 -0.48 1.43 -8.63
CA LEU A 46 -1.28 2.37 -9.43
C LEU A 46 -1.79 3.53 -8.56
N PHE A 47 -2.22 3.25 -7.33
CA PHE A 47 -2.64 4.30 -6.41
C PHE A 47 -1.49 5.26 -6.10
N ILE A 48 -0.30 4.76 -5.77
CA ILE A 48 0.87 5.60 -5.46
C ILE A 48 1.26 6.45 -6.68
N LEU A 49 1.20 5.89 -7.89
CA LEU A 49 1.45 6.64 -9.13
C LEU A 49 0.54 7.87 -9.26
N THR A 50 -0.74 7.78 -8.88
CA THR A 50 -1.66 8.93 -8.93
C THR A 50 -1.29 10.04 -7.93
N ARG A 51 -0.48 9.73 -6.91
CA ARG A 51 -0.08 10.68 -5.85
C ARG A 51 1.25 11.37 -6.15
N LEU A 52 2.07 10.82 -7.05
CA LEU A 52 3.35 11.39 -7.44
C LEU A 52 3.31 12.86 -7.89
N PRO A 53 2.33 13.32 -8.71
CA PRO A 53 2.34 14.70 -9.22
C PRO A 53 2.27 15.77 -8.13
N ALA A 54 1.75 15.43 -6.96
CA ALA A 54 1.61 16.35 -5.83
C ALA A 54 2.73 16.21 -4.78
N LEU A 55 3.73 15.34 -5.02
CA LEU A 55 4.95 15.23 -4.22
C LEU A 55 6.02 16.17 -4.79
N GLU A 56 5.86 17.47 -4.55
CA GLU A 56 6.90 18.48 -4.80
C GLU A 56 8.07 18.33 -3.81
N PRO A 57 9.26 18.89 -4.12
CA PRO A 57 10.34 19.01 -3.13
C PRO A 57 9.81 19.71 -1.86
N ASP A 58 10.07 19.11 -0.70
CA ASP A 58 9.60 19.52 0.64
C ASP A 58 8.11 19.27 0.97
N MET A 59 7.36 18.61 0.07
CA MET A 59 5.98 18.20 0.34
C MET A 59 5.88 16.71 0.65
N ALA A 60 5.11 16.38 1.68
CA ALA A 60 4.84 15.00 2.07
C ALA A 60 3.39 14.81 2.49
N TYR A 61 2.85 13.64 2.18
CA TYR A 61 1.60 13.18 2.75
C TYR A 61 1.84 12.62 4.14
N VAL A 62 0.96 12.96 5.07
CA VAL A 62 1.03 12.47 6.44
C VAL A 62 -0.32 11.94 6.83
N TRP A 63 -0.36 10.71 7.32
CA TRP A 63 -1.51 10.16 8.01
C TRP A 63 -1.10 9.83 9.44
N GLN A 64 -1.92 10.23 10.40
CA GLN A 64 -1.63 10.00 11.82
C GLN A 64 -2.83 9.38 12.50
N TYR A 65 -2.56 8.41 13.35
CA TYR A 65 -3.55 7.75 14.18
C TYR A 65 -3.03 7.65 15.62
N PRO A 66 -3.79 8.14 16.61
CA PRO A 66 -3.40 8.00 18.01
C PRO A 66 -3.50 6.53 18.41
N TRP A 67 -2.38 5.90 18.71
CA TRP A 67 -2.36 4.50 19.13
C TRP A 67 -2.47 4.41 20.65
N MET A 68 -1.54 5.04 21.38
CA MET A 68 -1.50 5.04 22.84
C MET A 68 -1.24 6.46 23.36
N PRO A 69 -1.50 6.74 24.66
CA PRO A 69 -1.18 8.03 25.24
C PRO A 69 0.30 8.38 25.02
N GLY A 70 0.55 9.48 24.29
CA GLY A 70 1.90 9.93 23.94
C GLY A 70 2.55 9.21 22.74
N ILE A 71 1.88 8.23 22.10
CA ILE A 71 2.39 7.49 20.95
C ILE A 71 1.42 7.59 19.77
N TRP A 72 1.93 8.13 18.66
CA TRP A 72 1.19 8.28 17.42
C TRP A 72 1.74 7.33 16.37
N PHE A 73 0.86 6.55 15.75
CA PHE A 73 1.20 5.86 14.52
C PHE A 73 1.14 6.88 13.39
N SER A 74 2.30 7.23 12.83
CA SER A 74 2.40 8.21 11.76
C SER A 74 2.93 7.54 10.51
N PHE A 75 2.16 7.62 9.43
CA PHE A 75 2.60 7.22 8.10
C PHE A 75 2.95 8.46 7.30
N TYR A 76 4.24 8.60 6.99
CA TYR A 76 4.82 9.73 6.28
C TYR A 76 5.28 9.27 4.90
N MET A 77 4.81 9.94 3.85
CA MET A 77 5.16 9.63 2.47
C MET A 77 5.66 10.90 1.77
N ASP A 78 6.97 11.02 1.67
CA ASP A 78 7.68 11.97 0.82
C ASP A 78 8.06 11.31 -0.53
N SER A 79 8.79 12.04 -1.37
CA SER A 79 9.26 11.56 -2.66
C SER A 79 10.17 10.32 -2.56
N LEU A 80 10.99 10.23 -1.51
CA LEU A 80 11.87 9.08 -1.28
C LEU A 80 11.08 7.83 -0.86
N ALA A 81 10.16 7.98 0.10
CA ALA A 81 9.28 6.90 0.54
C ALA A 81 8.38 6.43 -0.61
N ALA A 82 7.86 7.35 -1.44
CA ALA A 82 7.08 7.01 -2.63
C ALA A 82 7.90 6.20 -3.65
N PHE A 83 9.17 6.55 -3.88
CA PHE A 83 10.07 5.78 -4.74
C PHE A 83 10.23 4.34 -4.24
N PHE A 84 10.51 4.15 -2.94
CA PHE A 84 10.60 2.81 -2.36
C PHE A 84 9.27 2.06 -2.42
N ALA A 85 8.16 2.72 -2.15
CA ALA A 85 6.84 2.10 -2.20
C ALA A 85 6.50 1.61 -3.61
N LEU A 86 6.84 2.37 -4.66
CA LEU A 86 6.70 1.94 -6.05
C LEU A 86 7.61 0.76 -6.38
N LEU A 87 8.86 0.78 -5.93
CA LEU A 87 9.81 -0.31 -6.15
C LEU A 87 9.30 -1.62 -5.52
N VAL A 88 8.85 -1.56 -4.27
CA VAL A 88 8.36 -2.74 -3.54
C VAL A 88 7.04 -3.27 -4.11
N THR A 89 6.15 -2.40 -4.59
CA THR A 89 4.85 -2.83 -5.15
C THR A 89 4.92 -3.31 -6.60
N PHE A 90 6.03 -3.03 -7.30
CA PHE A 90 6.24 -3.44 -8.69
C PHE A 90 6.96 -4.79 -8.83
N ILE A 91 7.85 -5.15 -7.89
CA ILE A 91 8.62 -6.41 -7.87
C ILE A 91 7.72 -7.58 -7.46
#